data_AF-A0A5B6Z772-F1
#
_entry.id   AF-A0A5B6Z772-F1
#
_cell.length_a   1.000
_cell.length_b   1.000
_cell.length_c   1.000
_cell.angle_alpha   90.00
_cell.angle_beta   90.00
_cell.angle_gamma   90.00
#
_symmetry.space_group_name_H-M   'P 1'
#
loop_
_entity.id
_entity.type
_entity.pdbx_description
1 polymer ?
#
loop_
_entity_poly.entity_id
_entity_poly.type
_entity_poly.pdbx_seq_one_letter_code
_entity_poly.pdbx_strand_id
1 'polypeptide(L)'
;MAELASSMSSGVSEDKMSLGLGEPLIIWPTVEDVRCSLEGYAAGNAIPSPQKNVEKEFLKKYWAKWKATHSGRCRAMPHIKTYTRYKDQNIAWLLLTSANLSKAAWGALQKNNSQSMIRSYELGVLFLPSIKHGCGFSCTGNGNISEDKCGSLGSSEVKRTKLVTLAWQGSRKQNSSEVIPLPVPYELPPQPYSSEDVPWSWDRQYHKKDVYGQVWPR
;
A
#
# COMPACT_ATOMS: atom_id res chain seq x y z
N MET A 1 -6.86 -13.92 -6.56
CA MET A 1 -6.72 -12.48 -6.88
C MET A 1 -8.04 -11.81 -7.25
N ALA A 2 -9.05 -12.50 -7.82
CA ALA A 2 -10.30 -11.86 -8.26
C ALA A 2 -11.03 -11.06 -7.17
N GLU A 3 -11.25 -11.64 -5.99
CA GLU A 3 -11.90 -10.95 -4.86
C GLU A 3 -11.13 -9.70 -4.42
N LEU A 4 -9.82 -9.86 -4.17
CA LEU A 4 -8.93 -8.74 -3.83
C LEU A 4 -8.95 -7.65 -4.91
N ALA A 5 -8.85 -8.03 -6.19
CA ALA A 5 -8.88 -7.10 -7.31
C ALA A 5 -10.21 -6.34 -7.40
N SER A 6 -11.33 -7.02 -7.15
CA SER A 6 -12.67 -6.42 -7.11
C SER A 6 -12.79 -5.41 -5.95
N SER A 7 -12.44 -5.82 -4.73
CA SER A 7 -12.50 -4.96 -3.54
C SER A 7 -11.60 -3.73 -3.68
N MET A 8 -10.39 -3.91 -4.23
CA MET A 8 -9.40 -2.83 -4.45
C MET A 8 -9.72 -1.95 -5.68
N SER A 9 -10.72 -2.32 -6.47
CA SER A 9 -11.20 -1.60 -7.64
C SER A 9 -12.53 -0.90 -7.43
N SER A 10 -13.16 -1.15 -6.29
CA SER A 10 -14.37 -0.46 -5.88
C SER A 10 -14.05 0.99 -5.48
N GLY A 11 -14.99 1.89 -5.75
CA GLY A 11 -14.87 3.31 -5.45
C GLY A 11 -15.02 4.20 -6.69
N VAL A 12 -15.06 5.51 -6.44
CA VAL A 12 -15.22 6.54 -7.49
C VAL A 12 -14.10 7.57 -7.37
N SER A 13 -13.67 8.12 -8.50
CA SER A 13 -12.77 9.27 -8.56
C SER A 13 -13.51 10.57 -8.21
N GLU A 14 -12.76 11.68 -8.15
CA GLU A 14 -13.31 13.03 -7.97
C GLU A 14 -14.38 13.37 -9.01
N ASP A 15 -14.21 12.93 -10.26
CA ASP A 15 -15.15 13.14 -11.37
C ASP A 15 -16.37 12.20 -11.32
N LYS A 16 -16.60 11.51 -10.19
CA LYS A 16 -17.63 10.47 -9.97
C LYS A 16 -17.54 9.28 -10.93
N MET A 17 -16.41 9.13 -11.63
CA MET A 17 -16.17 7.98 -12.48
C MET A 17 -15.76 6.79 -11.63
N SER A 18 -16.28 5.61 -11.93
CA SER A 18 -15.81 4.38 -11.30
C SER A 18 -14.30 4.25 -11.48
N LEU A 19 -13.58 3.87 -10.41
CA LEU A 19 -12.15 3.60 -10.51
C LEU A 19 -11.86 2.47 -11.51
N GLY A 20 -12.85 1.59 -11.75
CA GLY A 20 -12.78 0.49 -12.71
C GLY A 20 -11.82 -0.62 -12.28
N LEU A 21 -11.66 -1.66 -13.11
CA LEU A 21 -10.62 -2.67 -12.87
C LEU A 21 -9.25 -2.07 -13.22
N GLY A 22 -8.35 -2.04 -12.24
CA GLY A 22 -6.96 -1.65 -12.45
C GLY A 22 -6.07 -2.88 -12.58
N GLU A 23 -4.89 -2.71 -13.18
CA GLU A 23 -3.86 -3.76 -13.19
C GLU A 23 -3.26 -3.91 -11.78
N PRO A 24 -3.44 -5.06 -11.12
CA PRO A 24 -2.90 -5.23 -9.78
C PRO A 24 -1.40 -5.51 -9.85
N LEU A 25 -0.63 -4.82 -9.03
CA LEU A 25 0.80 -5.05 -8.84
C LEU A 25 1.07 -5.36 -7.37
N ILE A 26 2.04 -6.23 -7.12
CA ILE A 26 2.51 -6.61 -5.79
C ILE A 26 4.00 -6.29 -5.72
N ILE A 27 4.35 -5.30 -4.92
CA ILE A 27 5.75 -4.99 -4.65
C ILE A 27 6.28 -6.00 -3.65
N TRP A 28 7.26 -6.79 -4.09
CA TRP A 28 7.95 -7.77 -3.27
C TRP A 28 9.45 -7.66 -3.57
N PRO A 29 10.34 -7.63 -2.56
CA PRO A 29 11.77 -7.58 -2.81
C PRO A 29 12.27 -8.79 -3.59
N THR A 30 13.11 -8.54 -4.60
CA THR A 30 13.85 -9.59 -5.28
C THR A 30 14.98 -10.12 -4.40
N VAL A 31 15.55 -11.27 -4.78
CA VAL A 31 16.78 -11.79 -4.19
C VAL A 31 17.91 -10.77 -4.29
N GLU A 32 18.01 -10.07 -5.42
CA GLU A 32 19.05 -9.06 -5.63
C GLU A 32 18.80 -7.80 -4.78
N ASP A 33 17.55 -7.37 -4.60
CA ASP A 33 17.19 -6.26 -3.70
C ASP A 33 17.65 -6.56 -2.26
N VAL A 34 17.36 -7.78 -1.76
CA VAL A 34 17.77 -8.21 -0.42
C VAL A 34 19.29 -8.34 -0.33
N ARG A 35 19.92 -9.04 -1.28
CA ARG A 35 21.38 -9.27 -1.31
C ARG A 35 22.19 -7.97 -1.34
N CYS A 36 21.70 -6.96 -2.07
CA CYS A 36 22.35 -5.65 -2.22
C CYS A 36 21.86 -4.59 -1.21
N SER A 37 20.96 -4.96 -0.29
CA SER A 37 20.44 -4.08 0.75
C SER A 37 21.54 -3.61 1.72
N LEU A 38 21.20 -2.66 2.59
CA LEU A 38 22.09 -2.20 3.66
C LEU A 38 22.42 -3.32 4.67
N GLU A 39 21.51 -4.27 4.87
CA GLU A 39 21.65 -5.36 5.84
C GLU A 39 22.06 -6.69 5.18
N GLY A 40 22.25 -6.70 3.85
CA GLY A 40 22.52 -7.90 3.07
C GLY A 40 21.41 -8.94 3.25
N TYR A 41 21.78 -10.23 3.27
CA TYR A 41 20.79 -11.29 3.48
C TYR A 41 20.09 -11.25 4.84
N ALA A 42 20.67 -10.57 5.84
CA ALA A 42 20.03 -10.43 7.15
C ALA A 42 18.69 -9.69 7.08
N ALA A 43 18.53 -8.76 6.13
CA ALA A 43 17.26 -8.06 5.86
C ALA A 43 16.12 -9.05 5.55
N GLY A 44 16.46 -10.18 4.94
CA GLY A 44 15.52 -11.23 4.55
C GLY A 44 14.76 -11.88 5.70
N ASN A 45 15.28 -11.81 6.93
CA ASN A 45 14.57 -12.25 8.14
C ASN A 45 13.25 -11.49 8.36
N ALA A 46 13.20 -10.22 7.95
CA ALA A 46 12.02 -9.37 8.08
C ALA A 46 11.06 -9.47 6.87
N ILE A 47 11.35 -10.36 5.90
CA ILE A 47 10.53 -10.57 4.69
C ILE A 47 10.07 -12.04 4.64
N PRO A 48 9.18 -12.47 5.55
CA PRO A 48 8.86 -13.88 5.72
C PRO A 48 7.83 -14.35 4.69
N SER A 49 8.29 -14.97 3.61
CA SER A 49 7.46 -15.88 2.81
C SER A 49 8.26 -17.09 2.33
N PRO A 50 7.73 -18.32 2.49
CA PRO A 50 8.40 -19.51 1.99
C PRO A 50 8.33 -19.58 0.45
N GLN A 51 9.26 -20.31 -0.15
CA GLN A 51 9.40 -20.48 -1.59
C GLN A 51 8.09 -20.94 -2.24
N LYS A 52 7.41 -21.92 -1.64
CA LYS A 52 6.11 -22.45 -2.11
C LYS A 52 5.01 -21.40 -2.25
N ASN A 53 5.13 -20.25 -1.58
CA ASN A 53 4.15 -19.18 -1.64
C ASN A 53 4.49 -18.14 -2.70
N VAL A 54 5.77 -17.76 -2.83
CA VAL A 54 6.20 -16.71 -3.78
C VAL A 54 6.36 -17.24 -5.21
N GLU A 55 6.61 -18.55 -5.39
CA GLU A 55 6.81 -19.15 -6.71
C GLU A 55 5.52 -19.66 -7.37
N LYS A 56 4.34 -19.38 -6.80
CA LYS A 56 3.08 -19.78 -7.43
C LYS A 56 2.96 -19.13 -8.81
N GLU A 57 2.77 -19.93 -9.85
CA GLU A 57 2.76 -19.49 -11.26
C GLU A 57 1.87 -18.26 -11.50
N PHE A 58 0.67 -18.23 -10.91
CA PHE A 58 -0.26 -17.12 -11.11
C PHE A 58 0.24 -15.78 -10.55
N LEU A 59 1.22 -15.77 -9.64
CA LEU A 59 1.79 -14.55 -9.06
C LEU A 59 2.82 -13.88 -9.96
N LYS A 60 3.47 -14.63 -10.87
CA LYS A 60 4.59 -14.12 -11.69
C LYS A 60 4.25 -12.84 -12.43
N LYS A 61 3.01 -12.71 -12.92
CA LYS A 61 2.55 -11.53 -13.66
C LYS A 61 2.24 -10.29 -12.81
N TYR A 62 2.25 -10.40 -11.48
CA TYR A 62 1.93 -9.30 -10.57
C TYR A 62 3.17 -8.74 -9.88
N TRP A 63 4.32 -9.40 -9.95
CA TRP A 63 5.50 -8.97 -9.21
C TRP A 63 6.09 -7.66 -9.73
N ALA A 64 6.35 -6.74 -8.81
CA ALA A 64 7.05 -5.50 -9.04
C ALA A 64 8.18 -5.31 -8.02
N LYS A 65 9.26 -4.66 -8.45
CA LYS A 65 10.48 -4.46 -7.66
C LYS A 65 10.26 -3.46 -6.54
N TRP A 66 11.00 -3.64 -5.45
CA TRP A 66 11.15 -2.58 -4.45
C TRP A 66 12.04 -1.48 -5.03
N LYS A 67 11.46 -0.30 -5.28
CA LYS A 67 12.19 0.86 -5.77
C LYS A 67 11.70 2.12 -5.10
N ALA A 68 12.61 2.85 -4.47
CA ALA A 68 12.31 4.00 -3.62
C ALA A 68 13.38 5.10 -3.75
N THR A 69 13.84 5.37 -4.98
CA THR A 69 14.98 6.28 -5.24
C THR A 69 14.66 7.69 -4.77
N HIS A 70 13.41 8.13 -4.99
CA HIS A 70 12.90 9.43 -4.56
C HIS A 70 13.01 9.69 -3.06
N SER A 71 13.09 8.63 -2.25
CA SER A 71 13.23 8.73 -0.79
C SER A 71 14.58 8.24 -0.27
N GLY A 72 15.51 7.85 -1.16
CA GLY A 72 16.82 7.29 -0.81
C GLY A 72 16.77 5.90 -0.17
N ARG A 73 15.65 5.17 -0.30
CA ARG A 73 15.41 3.91 0.46
C ARG A 73 15.47 2.62 -0.37
N CYS A 74 15.99 2.65 -1.60
CA CYS A 74 16.11 1.44 -2.44
C CYS A 74 16.87 0.30 -1.72
N ARG A 75 17.88 0.62 -0.91
CA ARG A 75 18.68 -0.38 -0.18
C ARG A 75 18.16 -0.68 1.23
N ALA A 76 17.09 -0.02 1.68
CA ALA A 76 16.43 -0.32 2.96
C ALA A 76 15.23 -1.21 2.68
N MET A 77 15.30 -2.48 3.10
CA MET A 77 14.25 -3.44 2.77
C MET A 77 12.92 -3.09 3.45
N PRO A 78 11.79 -3.27 2.75
CA PRO A 78 10.50 -2.88 3.29
C PRO A 78 10.02 -3.87 4.35
N HIS A 79 9.79 -3.35 5.57
CA HIS A 79 8.89 -3.99 6.55
C HIS A 79 7.54 -3.26 6.64
N ILE A 80 7.35 -2.18 5.87
CA ILE A 80 6.09 -1.43 5.74
C ILE A 80 5.09 -2.19 4.86
N LYS A 81 3.80 -2.13 5.19
CA LYS A 81 2.72 -2.70 4.36
C LYS A 81 1.78 -1.58 3.97
N THR A 82 1.63 -1.39 2.67
CA THR A 82 0.73 -0.39 2.12
C THR A 82 -0.10 -0.98 1.01
N TYR A 83 -1.34 -0.52 0.91
CA TYR A 83 -2.24 -0.81 -0.20
C TYR A 83 -2.67 0.54 -0.78
N THR A 84 -2.64 0.71 -2.09
CA THR A 84 -3.03 1.97 -2.70
C THR A 84 -3.67 1.76 -4.06
N ARG A 85 -4.56 2.66 -4.43
CA ARG A 85 -5.07 2.81 -5.78
C ARG A 85 -4.68 4.18 -6.31
N TYR A 86 -4.08 4.20 -7.48
CA TYR A 86 -3.54 5.40 -8.08
C TYR A 86 -3.79 5.46 -9.59
N LYS A 87 -3.65 6.66 -10.15
CA LYS A 87 -3.52 6.91 -11.59
C LYS A 87 -2.47 8.00 -11.77
N ASP A 88 -1.38 7.66 -12.45
CA ASP A 88 -0.18 8.49 -12.55
C ASP A 88 0.34 8.84 -11.15
N GLN A 89 0.33 10.13 -10.79
CA GLN A 89 0.73 10.62 -9.47
C GLN A 89 -0.48 11.01 -8.59
N ASN A 90 -1.71 10.72 -9.03
CA ASN A 90 -2.93 10.96 -8.25
C ASN A 90 -3.29 9.68 -7.47
N ILE A 91 -3.67 9.84 -6.21
CA ILE A 91 -3.99 8.74 -5.30
C ILE A 91 -5.50 8.77 -5.03
N ALA A 92 -6.19 7.68 -5.34
CA ALA A 92 -7.60 7.54 -4.98
C ALA A 92 -7.75 7.22 -3.48
N TRP A 93 -6.84 6.42 -2.95
CA TRP A 93 -6.73 6.12 -1.52
C TRP A 93 -5.39 5.45 -1.22
N LEU A 94 -4.94 5.57 0.03
CA LEU A 94 -3.75 4.91 0.57
C LEU A 94 -4.09 4.30 1.92
N LEU A 95 -3.79 3.03 2.11
CA LEU A 95 -3.88 2.34 3.38
C LEU A 95 -2.46 2.01 3.86
N LEU A 96 -2.11 2.46 5.06
CA LEU A 96 -0.92 2.04 5.79
C LEU A 96 -1.36 1.08 6.90
N THR A 97 -0.80 -0.12 6.97
CA THR A 97 -1.30 -1.18 7.88
C THR A 97 -0.18 -2.11 8.36
N SER A 98 -0.45 -2.90 9.39
CA SER A 98 0.37 -4.05 9.78
C SER A 98 0.11 -5.29 8.89
N ALA A 99 -1.05 -5.35 8.23
CA ALA A 99 -1.51 -6.51 7.48
C ALA A 99 -0.65 -6.82 6.26
N ASN A 100 0.03 -7.98 6.28
CA ASN A 100 0.63 -8.57 5.08
C ASN A 100 -0.44 -9.11 4.12
N LEU A 101 -0.05 -9.44 2.88
CA LEU A 101 -0.92 -10.09 1.90
C LEU A 101 -1.19 -11.56 2.27
N SER A 102 -2.09 -11.78 3.23
CA SER A 102 -2.46 -13.11 3.72
C SER A 102 -3.93 -13.21 4.10
N LYS A 103 -4.50 -14.42 4.03
CA LYS A 103 -5.85 -14.72 4.51
C LYS A 103 -5.97 -14.60 6.04
N ALA A 104 -4.87 -14.77 6.78
CA ALA A 104 -4.89 -14.64 8.23
C ALA A 104 -5.16 -13.20 8.65
N ALA A 105 -4.53 -12.25 7.97
CA ALA A 105 -4.65 -10.81 8.19
C ALA A 105 -5.97 -10.22 7.65
N TRP A 106 -6.32 -10.57 6.41
CA TRP A 106 -7.47 -9.98 5.70
C TRP A 106 -8.79 -10.75 5.88
N GLY A 107 -8.70 -11.97 6.39
CA GLY A 107 -9.81 -12.89 6.48
C GLY A 107 -10.04 -13.71 5.21
N ALA A 108 -10.92 -14.70 5.34
CA ALA A 108 -11.44 -15.48 4.23
C ALA A 108 -12.91 -15.83 4.47
N LEU A 109 -13.71 -15.79 3.41
CA LEU A 109 -15.10 -16.20 3.45
C LEU A 109 -15.21 -17.73 3.67
N GLN A 110 -16.13 -18.12 4.55
CA GLN A 110 -16.45 -19.48 4.96
C GLN A 110 -17.97 -19.66 5.07
N LYS A 111 -18.42 -20.90 5.28
CA LYS A 111 -19.84 -21.27 5.45
C LYS A 111 -20.73 -20.65 4.36
N ASN A 112 -20.45 -20.96 3.09
CA ASN A 112 -21.18 -20.41 1.94
C ASN A 112 -21.25 -18.87 1.94
N ASN A 113 -20.11 -18.21 2.19
CA ASN A 113 -19.96 -16.74 2.24
C ASN A 113 -20.74 -16.02 3.36
N SER A 114 -21.27 -16.76 4.35
CA SER A 114 -21.96 -16.16 5.50
C SER A 114 -21.04 -15.76 6.66
N GLN A 115 -19.78 -16.22 6.65
CA GLN A 115 -18.82 -15.94 7.71
C GLN A 115 -17.50 -15.43 7.11
N SER A 116 -17.00 -14.29 7.60
CA SER A 116 -15.62 -13.85 7.37
C SER A 116 -14.75 -14.27 8.56
N MET A 117 -13.75 -15.10 8.32
CA MET A 117 -12.88 -15.63 9.38
C MET A 117 -11.49 -15.00 9.29
N ILE A 118 -11.11 -14.24 10.33
CA ILE A 118 -9.82 -13.56 10.51
C ILE A 118 -9.04 -14.28 11.62
N ARG A 119 -7.72 -14.46 11.44
CA ARG A 119 -6.84 -15.21 12.37
C ARG A 119 -5.83 -14.35 13.11
N SER A 120 -5.69 -13.09 12.72
CA SER A 120 -4.65 -12.18 13.22
C SER A 120 -5.26 -10.85 13.64
N TYR A 121 -4.67 -10.22 14.65
CA TYR A 121 -4.95 -8.84 14.99
C TYR A 121 -4.12 -7.93 14.09
N GLU A 122 -4.79 -7.05 13.37
CA GLU A 122 -4.16 -6.12 12.43
C GLU A 122 -4.78 -4.73 12.61
N LEU A 123 -4.00 -3.69 12.35
CA LEU A 123 -4.48 -2.31 12.42
C LEU A 123 -3.84 -1.47 11.32
N GLY A 124 -4.60 -0.52 10.79
CA GLY A 124 -4.12 0.41 9.78
C GLY A 124 -4.92 1.71 9.75
N VAL A 125 -4.39 2.68 9.01
CA VAL A 125 -4.99 3.99 8.77
C VAL A 125 -5.23 4.15 7.28
N LEU A 126 -6.49 4.45 6.92
CA LEU A 126 -6.92 4.68 5.55
C LEU A 126 -7.01 6.19 5.28
N PHE A 127 -6.24 6.64 4.29
CA PHE A 127 -6.26 8.00 3.76
C PHE A 127 -7.21 8.06 2.56
N LEU A 128 -8.26 8.86 2.69
CA LEU A 128 -9.26 9.10 1.66
C LEU A 128 -9.30 10.59 1.27
N PRO A 129 -9.58 10.92 0.01
CA PRO A 129 -10.01 12.25 -0.37
C PRO A 129 -11.24 12.63 0.47
N SER A 130 -11.12 13.70 1.26
CA SER A 130 -12.21 14.23 2.06
C SER A 130 -13.19 15.03 1.19
N ILE A 131 -14.48 14.85 1.52
CA ILE A 131 -15.59 15.73 1.14
C ILE A 131 -16.11 16.48 2.38
N LYS A 132 -15.49 16.33 3.56
CA LYS A 132 -16.14 16.65 4.83
C LYS A 132 -16.22 18.16 5.16
N HIS A 133 -17.44 18.59 5.45
CA HIS A 133 -17.72 19.45 6.59
C HIS A 133 -17.32 18.71 7.88
N GLY A 134 -16.60 19.40 8.78
CA GLY A 134 -16.03 18.85 10.01
C GLY A 134 -17.01 17.99 10.78
N CYS A 135 -16.66 16.73 10.98
CA CYS A 135 -17.37 15.86 11.91
C CYS A 135 -16.32 15.32 12.87
N GLY A 136 -16.29 15.88 14.08
CA GLY A 136 -15.43 15.45 15.16
C GLY A 136 -15.74 14.01 15.54
N PHE A 137 -14.70 13.27 15.93
CA PHE A 137 -14.84 11.92 16.48
C PHE A 137 -14.19 11.90 17.86
N SER A 138 -14.93 11.46 18.86
CA SER A 138 -14.46 11.30 20.24
C SER A 138 -14.67 9.86 20.68
N CYS A 139 -13.62 9.22 21.20
CA CYS A 139 -13.70 7.90 21.84
C CYS A 139 -14.06 7.96 23.32
N THR A 140 -14.25 9.16 23.88
CA THR A 140 -14.55 9.37 25.31
C THR A 140 -15.94 9.98 25.46
N GLY A 141 -16.79 9.33 26.26
CA GLY A 141 -18.20 9.73 26.45
C GLY A 141 -18.43 11.07 27.15
N ASN A 142 -17.38 11.70 27.72
CA ASN A 142 -17.47 12.91 28.53
C ASN A 142 -16.80 14.15 27.91
N GLY A 143 -16.42 14.11 26.64
CA GLY A 143 -16.16 15.36 25.94
C GLY A 143 -17.51 16.02 25.69
N ASN A 144 -17.80 17.15 26.34
CA ASN A 144 -18.79 18.07 25.80
C ASN A 144 -18.41 18.25 24.34
N ILE A 145 -19.16 17.61 23.43
CA ILE A 145 -19.14 17.99 22.03
C ILE A 145 -19.65 19.41 22.14
N SER A 146 -18.75 20.39 22.14
CA SER A 146 -19.14 21.68 21.61
C SER A 146 -19.73 21.29 20.28
N GLU A 147 -21.06 21.36 20.19
CA GLU A 147 -21.72 21.60 18.95
C GLU A 147 -20.98 22.85 18.44
N ASP A 148 -19.89 22.64 17.70
CA ASP A 148 -19.54 23.52 16.63
C ASP A 148 -20.85 23.55 15.88
N LYS A 149 -21.61 24.62 16.14
CA LYS A 149 -22.84 24.90 15.42
C LYS A 149 -22.40 24.73 13.99
N CYS A 150 -22.84 23.64 13.39
CA CYS A 150 -22.90 23.52 11.96
C CYS A 150 -23.92 24.60 11.60
N GLY A 151 -23.44 25.84 11.58
CA GLY A 151 -24.18 26.96 11.11
C GLY A 151 -24.66 26.52 9.75
N SER A 152 -25.94 26.72 9.52
CA SER A 152 -26.46 26.80 8.17
C SER A 152 -25.67 27.91 7.46
N LEU A 153 -24.47 27.57 7.00
CA LEU A 153 -23.57 28.43 6.27
C LEU A 153 -23.96 28.20 4.83
N GLY A 154 -24.80 29.09 4.32
CA GLY A 154 -25.26 29.07 2.94
C GLY A 154 -24.11 28.79 1.99
N SER A 155 -24.34 27.87 1.05
CA SER A 155 -23.54 27.62 -0.17
C SER A 155 -22.02 27.80 -0.05
N SER A 156 -21.40 27.44 1.07
CA SER A 156 -19.94 27.50 1.19
C SER A 156 -19.36 26.29 0.47
N GLU A 157 -18.63 26.55 -0.60
CA GLU A 157 -18.04 25.54 -1.49
C GLU A 157 -17.41 24.40 -0.68
N VAL A 158 -17.82 23.18 -0.98
CA VAL A 158 -17.22 21.96 -0.42
C VAL A 158 -15.73 21.96 -0.79
N LYS A 159 -14.85 22.28 0.17
CA LYS A 159 -13.40 22.15 0.00
C LYS A 159 -13.08 20.68 -0.16
N ARG A 160 -12.83 20.27 -1.41
CA ARG A 160 -12.41 18.90 -1.73
C ARG A 160 -10.92 18.77 -1.48
N THR A 161 -10.48 17.62 -1.00
CA THR A 161 -9.03 17.34 -0.93
C THR A 161 -8.64 16.40 -2.03
N LYS A 162 -7.54 16.68 -2.72
CA LYS A 162 -6.93 15.81 -3.73
C LYS A 162 -5.66 15.19 -3.16
N LEU A 163 -5.59 13.86 -3.15
CA LEU A 163 -4.40 13.14 -2.70
C LEU A 163 -3.45 12.91 -3.89
N VAL A 164 -2.17 13.23 -3.71
CA VAL A 164 -1.14 13.06 -4.75
C VAL A 164 0.13 12.47 -4.14
N THR A 165 1.04 11.95 -4.95
CA THR A 165 2.37 11.54 -4.47
C THR A 165 3.28 12.76 -4.25
N LEU A 166 4.42 12.55 -3.58
CA LEU A 166 5.47 13.57 -3.47
C LEU A 166 6.09 13.97 -4.82
N ALA A 167 5.97 13.12 -5.85
CA ALA A 167 6.53 13.36 -7.19
C ALA A 167 5.56 14.13 -8.10
N TRP A 168 4.37 14.49 -7.62
CA TRP A 168 3.40 15.25 -8.40
C TRP A 168 3.85 16.70 -8.64
N GLN A 169 3.84 17.13 -9.90
CA GLN A 169 4.37 18.43 -10.35
C GLN A 169 3.28 19.48 -10.69
N GLY A 170 2.01 19.25 -10.34
CA GLY A 170 0.94 20.19 -10.64
C GLY A 170 0.90 21.43 -9.73
N SER A 171 0.08 22.41 -10.09
CA SER A 171 -0.13 23.62 -9.28
C SER A 171 -0.87 23.28 -7.98
N ARG A 172 -0.30 23.66 -6.83
CA ARG A 172 -0.96 23.56 -5.51
C ARG A 172 -2.20 24.45 -5.38
N LYS A 173 -2.42 25.39 -6.32
CA LYS A 173 -3.61 26.25 -6.38
C LYS A 173 -4.51 25.77 -7.52
N GLN A 174 -5.43 24.85 -7.23
CA GLN A 174 -6.67 24.71 -7.97
C GLN A 174 -7.76 25.37 -7.13
N ASN A 175 -8.54 26.28 -7.71
CA ASN A 175 -9.37 27.25 -6.98
C ASN A 175 -10.44 26.64 -6.03
N SER A 176 -10.66 25.32 -6.07
CA SER A 176 -11.68 24.63 -5.27
C SER A 176 -11.19 23.41 -4.47
N SER A 177 -9.94 22.94 -4.66
CA SER A 177 -9.46 21.69 -4.06
C SER A 177 -8.09 21.84 -3.39
N GLU A 178 -8.00 21.45 -2.11
CA GLU A 178 -6.73 21.38 -1.36
C GLU A 178 -5.92 20.15 -1.79
N VAL A 179 -4.66 20.34 -2.18
CA VAL A 179 -3.78 19.25 -2.61
C VAL A 179 -2.95 18.75 -1.43
N ILE A 180 -3.14 17.48 -1.06
CA ILE A 180 -2.42 16.81 0.03
C ILE A 180 -1.43 15.80 -0.57
N PRO A 181 -0.12 16.07 -0.50
CA PRO A 181 0.88 15.11 -0.94
C PRO A 181 1.10 14.02 0.12
N LEU A 182 1.00 12.76 -0.28
CA LEU A 182 1.24 11.59 0.56
C LEU A 182 2.59 10.94 0.24
N PRO A 183 3.36 10.53 1.27
CA PRO A 183 4.67 9.89 1.10
C PRO A 183 4.52 8.41 0.74
N VAL A 184 4.11 8.11 -0.50
CA VAL A 184 4.14 6.73 -1.01
C VAL A 184 5.59 6.22 -0.95
N PRO A 185 5.85 5.09 -0.26
CA PRO A 185 7.21 4.69 0.11
C PRO A 185 8.02 4.11 -1.06
N TYR A 186 7.38 3.86 -2.20
CA TYR A 186 7.96 3.31 -3.43
C TYR A 186 7.54 4.14 -4.65
N GLU A 187 8.30 4.00 -5.74
CA GLU A 187 8.04 4.68 -7.00
C GLU A 187 6.74 4.20 -7.65
N LEU A 188 5.99 5.15 -8.22
CA LEU A 188 4.82 4.90 -9.04
C LEU A 188 5.07 5.42 -10.48
N PRO A 189 4.79 4.61 -11.52
CA PRO A 189 4.31 3.22 -11.45
C PRO A 189 5.40 2.25 -10.96
N PRO A 190 5.04 1.18 -10.21
CA PRO A 190 5.99 0.16 -9.80
C PRO A 190 6.61 -0.53 -11.01
N GLN A 191 7.92 -0.76 -10.97
CA GLN A 191 8.64 -1.44 -12.05
C GLN A 191 8.37 -2.96 -11.97
N PRO A 192 7.80 -3.60 -13.02
CA PRO A 192 7.61 -5.05 -13.04
C PRO A 192 8.93 -5.82 -12.95
N TYR A 193 8.86 -7.08 -12.50
CA TYR A 193 9.99 -8.01 -12.58
C TYR A 193 10.37 -8.28 -14.05
N SER A 194 11.67 -8.41 -14.31
CA SER A 194 12.22 -9.00 -15.54
C SER A 194 12.23 -10.52 -15.45
N SER A 195 12.59 -11.18 -16.55
CA SER A 195 12.75 -12.65 -16.61
C SER A 195 13.86 -13.19 -15.71
N GLU A 196 14.78 -12.33 -15.25
CA GLU A 196 15.92 -12.69 -14.41
C GLU A 196 15.65 -12.47 -12.92
N ASP A 197 14.60 -11.73 -12.58
CA ASP A 197 14.27 -11.45 -11.19
C ASP A 197 13.65 -12.66 -10.51
N VAL A 198 14.14 -12.93 -9.30
CA VAL A 198 13.63 -13.99 -8.44
C VAL A 198 13.07 -13.32 -7.18
N PRO A 199 11.83 -13.63 -6.74
CA PRO A 199 11.30 -13.10 -5.50
C PRO A 199 12.08 -13.66 -4.31
N TRP A 200 12.31 -12.85 -3.27
CA TRP A 200 12.92 -13.33 -2.03
C TRP A 200 12.05 -14.39 -1.36
N SER A 201 12.67 -15.44 -0.86
CA SER A 201 12.07 -16.47 0.00
C SER A 201 13.06 -16.87 1.09
N TRP A 202 12.64 -16.85 2.35
CA TRP A 202 13.55 -17.06 3.49
C TRP A 202 14.07 -18.50 3.63
N ASP A 203 13.37 -19.48 3.05
CA ASP A 203 13.67 -20.92 3.14
C ASP A 203 14.48 -21.45 1.93
N ARG A 204 14.85 -20.59 0.98
CA ARG A 204 15.69 -20.96 -0.17
C ARG A 204 17.17 -20.69 0.14
N GLN A 205 18.06 -21.50 -0.43
CA GLN A 205 19.51 -21.26 -0.34
C GLN A 205 19.98 -20.30 -1.44
N TYR A 206 20.86 -19.36 -1.09
CA TYR A 206 21.47 -18.38 -1.98
C TYR A 206 22.99 -18.34 -1.80
N HIS A 207 23.73 -18.77 -2.81
CA HIS A 207 25.19 -18.93 -2.74
C HIS A 207 25.99 -17.70 -3.19
N LYS A 208 25.35 -16.70 -3.82
CA LYS A 208 26.01 -15.45 -4.21
C LYS A 208 26.23 -14.61 -2.97
N LYS A 209 27.45 -14.09 -2.76
CA LYS A 209 27.75 -13.29 -1.57
C LYS A 209 26.96 -11.97 -1.53
N ASP A 210 26.49 -11.57 -0.35
CA ASP A 210 25.89 -10.26 -0.11
C ASP A 210 26.95 -9.15 0.08
N VAL A 211 26.49 -7.94 0.45
CA VAL A 211 27.37 -6.79 0.70
C VAL A 211 28.35 -6.98 1.86
N TYR A 212 28.19 -8.02 2.68
CA TYR A 212 29.08 -8.40 3.79
C TYR A 212 29.89 -9.67 3.48
N GLY A 213 29.82 -10.18 2.25
CA GLY A 213 30.54 -11.40 1.86
C GLY A 213 29.86 -12.70 2.31
N GLN A 214 28.61 -12.64 2.79
CA GLN A 214 27.87 -13.77 3.36
C GLN A 214 26.92 -14.42 2.35
N VAL A 215 26.62 -15.70 2.55
CA VAL A 215 25.59 -16.46 1.82
C VAL A 215 24.33 -16.64 2.69
N TRP A 216 23.26 -17.21 2.14
CA TRP A 216 22.04 -17.48 2.89
C TRP A 216 21.55 -18.93 2.74
N PRO A 217 21.13 -19.60 3.82
CA PRO A 217 21.32 -19.19 5.21
C PRO A 217 22.82 -19.09 5.57
N ARG A 218 23.13 -18.35 6.64
CA ARG A 218 24.52 -18.15 7.10
C ARG A 218 25.16 -19.44 7.59
#